data_AF-A0A1D7XQM7-F1
#
_entry.id   AF-A0A1D7XQM7-F1
#
_cell.length_a   1.000
_cell.length_b   1.000
_cell.length_c   1.000
_cell.angle_alpha   90.00
_cell.angle_beta   90.00
_cell.angle_gamma   90.00
#
_symmetry.space_group_name_H-M   'P 1'
#
loop_
_entity.id
_entity.type
_entity.pdbx_description
1 polymer ?
#
loop_
_entity_poly.entity_id
_entity_poly.type
_entity_poly.pdbx_seq_one_letter_code
_entity_poly.pdbx_strand_id
1 'polypeptide(L)' 'MLKFGFRQKDTKEVIGQIVRLFVGGWKSFINHVPLGNTGGANVPPLKRMPIPKDIEKLLDIE' A
#
# COMPACT_ATOMS: atom_id res chain seq x y z
N MET A 1 -0.90 4.59 7.08
CA MET A 1 -2.03 3.65 7.29
C MET A 1 -2.01 3.10 8.71
N LEU A 2 -0.99 2.35 9.16
CA LEU A 2 -1.00 1.80 10.53
C LEU A 2 -1.24 2.83 11.66
N LYS A 3 -0.49 3.95 11.70
CA LYS A 3 -0.72 5.05 12.67
C LYS A 3 -2.13 5.67 12.56
N PHE A 4 -2.71 5.63 11.37
CA PHE A 4 -4.07 6.12 11.10
C PHE A 4 -5.13 5.15 11.63
N GLY A 5 -4.99 3.85 11.37
CA GLY A 5 -5.83 2.80 11.97
C GLY A 5 -5.84 2.84 13.49
N PHE A 6 -4.68 3.04 14.14
CA PHE A 6 -4.61 3.25 15.59
C PHE A 6 -5.39 4.49 16.06
N ARG A 7 -5.27 5.61 15.33
CA ARG A 7 -5.96 6.86 15.68
C ARG A 7 -7.47 6.77 15.47
N GLN A 8 -7.92 6.04 14.44
CA GLN A 8 -9.34 5.81 14.17
C GLN A 8 -9.95 4.67 15.01
N LYS A 9 -9.13 3.94 15.78
CA LYS A 9 -9.53 2.70 16.48
C LYS A 9 -10.12 1.65 15.53
N ASP A 10 -9.65 1.64 14.28
CA ASP A 10 -10.04 0.63 13.28
C ASP A 10 -9.15 -0.61 13.44
N THR A 11 -9.66 -1.59 14.17
CA THR A 11 -8.95 -2.85 14.43
C THR A 11 -8.75 -3.68 13.17
N LYS A 12 -9.67 -3.61 12.19
CA LYS A 12 -9.55 -4.32 10.91
C LYS A 12 -8.40 -3.74 10.09
N GLU A 13 -8.30 -2.41 10.02
CA GLU A 13 -7.18 -1.75 9.35
C GLU A 13 -5.85 -2.10 10.04
N VAL A 14 -5.80 -2.02 11.38
CA VAL A 14 -4.58 -2.32 12.14
C VAL A 14 -4.10 -3.76 11.89
N ILE A 15 -4.98 -4.76 11.99
CA ILE A 15 -4.63 -6.16 11.75
C ILE A 15 -4.16 -6.36 10.30
N GLY A 16 -4.90 -5.81 9.32
CA GLY A 16 -4.53 -5.91 7.91
C GLY A 16 -3.17 -5.27 7.62
N GLN A 17 -2.86 -4.15 8.27
CA GLN A 17 -1.57 -3.47 8.15
C GLN A 17 -0.43 -4.28 8.79
N ILE A 18 -0.66 -4.92 9.94
CA ILE A 18 0.35 -5.80 10.56
C ILE A 18 0.68 -6.96 9.62
N VAL A 19 -0.34 -7.68 9.11
CA VAL A 19 -0.14 -8.77 8.14
C VAL A 19 0.58 -8.28 6.88
N ARG A 20 0.21 -7.10 6.37
CA ARG A 20 0.86 -6.46 5.22
C ARG A 20 2.34 -6.18 5.46
N LEU A 21 2.73 -5.70 6.64
CA LEU A 21 4.12 -5.44 6.98
C LEU A 21 4.94 -6.75 7.05
N PHE A 22 4.38 -7.81 7.64
CA PHE A 22 5.04 -9.12 7.68
C PHE A 22 5.21 -9.71 6.27
N VAL A 23 4.13 -9.82 5.50
CA VAL A 23 4.14 -10.47 4.18
C VAL A 23 4.85 -9.61 3.13
N GLY A 24 4.54 -8.31 3.12
CA GLY A 24 5.13 -7.34 2.19
C GLY A 24 6.61 -7.08 2.50
N GLY A 25 6.99 -6.98 3.77
CA GLY A 25 8.40 -6.87 4.18
C GLY A 25 9.22 -8.07 3.69
N TRP A 26 8.72 -9.29 3.91
CA TRP A 26 9.39 -10.50 3.42
C TRP A 26 9.42 -10.58 1.88
N LYS A 27 8.31 -10.29 1.20
CA LYS A 27 8.23 -10.40 -0.28
C LYS A 27 8.94 -9.27 -1.02
N SER A 28 9.03 -8.08 -0.44
CA SER A 28 9.79 -6.96 -1.03
C SER A 28 11.28 -7.26 -1.09
N PHE A 29 11.80 -8.08 -0.16
CA PHE A 29 13.18 -8.56 -0.23
C PHE A 29 13.48 -9.39 -1.50
N ILE A 30 12.43 -9.95 -2.14
CA ILE A 30 12.52 -10.78 -3.34
C ILE A 30 12.10 -9.99 -4.60
N ASN A 31 11.97 -8.65 -4.53
CA ASN A 31 11.54 -7.77 -5.64
C ASN A 31 10.21 -8.16 -6.31
N HIS A 32 9.32 -8.86 -5.60
CA HIS A 32 8.09 -9.41 -6.18
C HIS A 32 6.83 -8.56 -5.91
N VAL A 33 6.96 -7.44 -5.20
CA VAL A 33 5.83 -6.60 -4.79
C VAL A 33 5.71 -5.40 -5.75
N PRO A 34 4.51 -5.11 -6.31
CA PRO A 34 4.34 -3.94 -7.17
C PRO A 34 4.61 -2.64 -6.41
N LEU A 35 5.23 -1.68 -7.11
CA LEU A 35 5.44 -0.33 -6.60
C LEU A 35 4.11 0.42 -6.53
N GLY A 36 3.95 1.26 -5.51
CA GLY A 36 2.72 2.01 -5.25
C GLY A 36 1.91 1.40 -4.09
N ASN A 37 1.40 2.27 -3.21
CA ASN A 37 0.78 1.88 -1.95
C ASN A 37 -0.72 2.21 -1.98
N THR A 38 -1.59 1.25 -2.29
CA THR A 38 -3.03 1.43 -2.13
C THR A 38 -3.45 1.06 -0.72
N GLY A 39 -3.25 1.99 0.21
CA GLY A 39 -3.73 1.79 1.56
C GLY A 39 -5.26 1.84 1.62
N GLY A 40 -5.87 0.88 2.33
CA GLY A 40 -7.33 0.81 2.55
C GLY A 40 -8.18 0.44 1.33
N ALA A 41 -7.58 0.27 0.14
CA ALA A 41 -8.32 -0.10 -1.06
C ALA A 41 -8.71 -1.59 -1.05
N ASN A 42 -9.96 -1.89 -1.41
CA ASN A 42 -10.45 -3.26 -1.58
C ASN A 42 -10.03 -3.82 -2.96
N VAL A 43 -8.72 -4.01 -3.15
CA VAL A 43 -8.11 -4.53 -4.38
C VAL A 43 -7.09 -5.63 -4.07
N PRO A 44 -6.83 -6.56 -5.00
CA PRO A 44 -5.81 -7.59 -4.80
C PRO A 44 -4.42 -6.97 -4.52
N PRO A 45 -3.63 -7.52 -3.59
CA PRO A 45 -2.37 -6.91 -3.14
C PRO A 45 -1.26 -6.87 -4.20
N LEU A 46 -1.34 -7.72 -5.23
CA LEU A 46 -0.40 -7.76 -6.35
C LEU A 46 -0.89 -7.00 -7.59
N LYS A 47 -2.09 -6.41 -7.52
CA LYS A 47 -2.63 -5.62 -8.63
C LYS A 47 -1.81 -4.33 -8.75
N ARG A 48 -1.15 -4.15 -9.90
CA ARG A 48 -0.51 -2.87 -10.25
C ARG A 48 -1.60 -1.82 -10.48
N MET A 49 -1.38 -0.64 -9.92
CA MET A 49 -2.29 0.48 -10.05
C MET A 49 -1.60 1.55 -10.90
N PRO A 50 -2.26 2.06 -11.96
CA PRO A 50 -1.69 3.13 -12.76
C PRO A 50 -1.56 4.40 -11.91
N ILE A 51 -0.52 5.19 -12.17
CA ILE A 51 -0.41 6.53 -11.61
C ILE A 51 -1.44 7.41 -12.35
N PRO A 52 -2.31 8.15 -11.65
CA PRO A 52 -3.21 9.09 -12.30
C PRO A 52 -2.44 10.21 -13.03
N LYS A 53 -2.90 10.62 -14.23
CA LYS A 53 -2.23 11.62 -15.09
C LYS A 53 -2.03 12.99 -14.43
N ASP A 54 -2.93 13.36 -13.52
CA ASP A 54 -2.84 14.57 -12.71
C ASP A 54 -1.73 14.50 -11.66
N ILE A 55 -1.41 13.29 -11.18
CA ILE A 55 -0.29 13.03 -10.25
C ILE A 55 1.03 12.85 -10.98
N GLU A 56 1.05 12.30 -12.20
CA GLU A 56 2.27 12.18 -13.02
C GLU A 56 3.01 13.52 -13.16
N LYS A 57 2.25 14.60 -13.41
CA LYS A 57 2.78 15.97 -13.49
C LYS A 57 3.38 16.51 -12.19
N LEU A 58 3.01 15.93 -11.04
CA LEU A 58 3.52 16.34 -9.73
C LEU A 58 4.79 15.58 -9.32
N LEU A 59 5.08 14.44 -9.97
CA LEU A 59 6.17 13.55 -9.61
C LEU A 59 7.39 13.66 -10.54
N ASP A 60 7.37 14.57 -11.52
CA ASP A 60 8.41 14.73 -12.56
C ASP A 60 8.81 13.40 -13.22
N ILE A 61 7.84 12.53 -13.44
CA ILE A 61 8.03 11.27 -14.17
C ILE A 61 7.81 11.59 -15.65
N GLU A 62 8.89 11.78 -16.41
CA GLU A 62 8.86 11.88 -17.89
C GLU A 62 8.52 10.55 -18.57
#